data_AF-A0A133PJZ7-F1
#
_entry.id   AF-A0A133PJZ7-F1
#
_cell.length_a   1.000
_cell.length_b   1.000
_cell.length_c   1.000
_cell.angle_alpha   90.00
_cell.angle_beta   90.00
_cell.angle_gamma   90.00
#
_symmetry.space_group_name_H-M   'P 1'
#
loop_
_entity.id
_entity.type
_entity.pdbx_description
1 polymer ?
#
loop_
_entity_poly.entity_id
_entity_poly.type
_entity_poly.pdbx_seq_one_letter_code
_entity_poly.pdbx_strand_id
1 'polypeptide(L)' 'MNAGEIADKFNLTKATISHHLKILKDQDLIYEEKEKNFIYYELNTSVFEEILTWIVKFKGGPDEK' A
#
# COMPACT_ATOMS: atom_id res chain seq x y z
N MET A 1 1.18 -9.73 4.36
CA MET A 1 -0.04 -10.47 3.91
C MET A 1 0.18 -10.93 2.48
N ASN A 2 -0.29 -12.11 2.09
CA ASN A 2 -0.19 -12.57 0.72
C ASN A 2 -1.31 -12.00 -0.18
N ALA A 3 -1.14 -12.06 -1.50
CA ALA A 3 -2.13 -11.53 -2.47
C ALA A 3 -3.57 -12.04 -2.23
N GLY A 4 -3.73 -13.30 -1.82
CA GLY A 4 -5.02 -13.90 -1.54
C GLY A 4 -5.65 -13.33 -0.27
N GLU A 5 -4.89 -13.28 0.81
CA GLU A 5 -5.31 -12.68 2.09
C GLU A 5 -5.69 -11.21 1.93
N ILE A 6 -4.97 -10.46 1.09
CA ILE A 6 -5.30 -9.07 0.75
C ILE A 6 -6.62 -9.03 -0.02
N ALA A 7 -6.77 -9.85 -1.06
CA ALA A 7 -7.98 -9.86 -1.87
C ALA A 7 -9.25 -10.19 -1.06
N ASP A 8 -9.16 -11.11 -0.10
CA ASP A 8 -10.27 -11.50 0.76
C ASP A 8 -10.78 -10.35 1.68
N LYS A 9 -10.02 -9.25 1.81
CA LYS A 9 -10.44 -8.05 2.54
C LYS A 9 -11.26 -7.06 1.71
N PHE A 10 -11.37 -7.26 0.40
CA PHE A 10 -12.06 -6.36 -0.51
C PHE A 10 -13.18 -7.08 -1.26
N ASN A 11 -14.26 -6.37 -1.53
CA ASN A 11 -15.33 -6.87 -2.40
C ASN A 11 -14.98 -6.67 -3.89
N LEU A 12 -13.79 -7.11 -4.30
CA LEU A 12 -13.23 -6.97 -5.64
C LEU A 12 -12.69 -8.32 -6.14
N THR A 13 -12.52 -8.45 -7.46
CA THR A 13 -11.93 -9.67 -8.02
C THR A 13 -10.44 -9.77 -7.68
N LYS A 14 -9.93 -11.00 -7.56
CA LYS A 14 -8.48 -11.24 -7.37
C LYS A 14 -7.64 -10.58 -8.47
N ALA A 15 -8.10 -10.61 -9.73
CA ALA A 15 -7.43 -9.95 -10.84
C ALA A 15 -7.32 -8.42 -10.65
N THR A 16 -8.39 -7.78 -10.18
CA THR A 16 -8.39 -6.35 -9.85
C THR A 16 -7.40 -6.04 -8.74
N ILE A 17 -7.38 -6.84 -7.67
CA ILE A 17 -6.44 -6.65 -6.56
C ILE A 17 -4.99 -6.83 -7.00
N SER A 18 -4.69 -7.86 -7.80
CA SER A 18 -3.36 -8.06 -8.38
C SER A 18 -2.94 -6.87 -9.25
N HIS A 19 -3.87 -6.28 -10.01
CA HIS A 19 -3.60 -5.08 -10.80
C HIS A 19 -3.22 -3.88 -9.91
N HIS A 20 -3.95 -3.62 -8.83
CA HIS A 20 -3.62 -2.55 -7.89
C HIS A 20 -2.30 -2.80 -7.16
N LEU A 21 -2.03 -4.03 -6.70
CA LEU A 21 -0.75 -4.38 -6.07
C LEU A 21 0.42 -4.14 -7.02
N LYS A 22 0.26 -4.43 -8.31
CA LYS A 22 1.27 -4.11 -9.31
C LYS A 22 1.51 -2.60 -9.41
N ILE A 23 0.44 -1.78 -9.50
CA ILE A 23 0.59 -0.32 -9.56
C ILE A 23 1.30 0.21 -8.31
N LEU A 24 0.90 -0.25 -7.12
CA LEU A 24 1.51 0.18 -5.86
C LEU A 24 3.00 -0.18 -5.80
N LYS A 25 3.36 -1.37 -6.27
CA LYS A 25 4.77 -1.81 -6.38
C LYS A 25 5.54 -0.97 -7.39
N ASP A 26 4.96 -0.75 -8.58
CA ASP A 26 5.58 0.04 -9.65
C ASP A 26 5.81 1.50 -9.23
N GLN A 27 5.08 2.00 -8.23
CA GLN A 27 5.27 3.32 -7.62
C GLN A 27 6.07 3.28 -6.30
N ASP A 28 6.72 2.16 -6.00
CA ASP A 28 7.54 1.95 -4.80
C ASP A 28 6.81 2.17 -3.47
N LEU A 29 5.47 2.06 -3.45
CA LEU A 29 4.66 2.23 -2.24
C LEU A 29 4.59 0.94 -1.40
N ILE A 30 4.87 -0.21 -2.01
CA ILE A 30 4.88 -1.51 -1.35
C ILE A 30 6.09 -2.32 -1.83
N TYR A 31 6.59 -3.19 -0.95
CA TYR A 31 7.51 -4.25 -1.32
C TYR A 31 6.78 -5.56 -1.54
N GLU A 32 7.39 -6.44 -2.32
CA GLU A 32 6.93 -7.82 -2.46
C GLU A 32 8.08 -8.80 -2.25
N GLU A 33 7.79 -9.87 -1.52
CA GLU A 33 8.71 -10.99 -1.32
C GLU A 33 8.05 -12.29 -1.76
N LYS A 34 8.78 -13.10 -2.53
CA LYS A 34 8.30 -14.40 -2.97
C LYS A 34 8.79 -15.49 -2.03
N GLU A 35 7.86 -16.07 -1.30
CA GLU A 35 8.11 -17.24 -0.45
C GLU A 35 7.37 -18.46 -0.98
N LYS A 36 8.13 -19.42 -1.53
CA LYS A 36 7.61 -20.66 -2.12
C LYS A 36 6.52 -20.37 -3.18
N ASN A 37 5.27 -20.63 -2.82
CA ASN A 37 4.10 -20.53 -3.69
C ASN A 37 3.32 -19.22 -3.52
N PHE A 38 3.74 -18.35 -2.60
CA PHE A 38 3.04 -17.11 -2.26
C PHE A 38 3.92 -15.90 -2.48
N ILE A 39 3.27 -14.78 -2.80
CA ILE A 39 3.89 -13.45 -2.82
C ILE A 39 3.29 -12.68 -1.66
N TYR A 40 4.15 -12.22 -0.78
CA TYR A 40 3.83 -11.42 0.39
C TYR A 40 4.11 -9.95 0.10
N TYR A 41 3.24 -9.08 0.61
CA TYR A 41 3.35 -7.64 0.45
C TYR A 41 3.47 -6.94 1.80
N GLU A 42 4.24 -5.87 1.80
CA GLU A 42 4.45 -4.95 2.92
C GLU A 42 4.51 -3.50 2.40
N LEU A 43 4.25 -2.51 3.27
CA LEU A 43 4.30 -1.10 2.90
C LEU A 43 5.74 -0.58 2.91
N ASN A 44 6.09 0.28 1.95
CA ASN A 44 7.32 1.05 2.00
C ASN A 44 7.16 2.22 2.98
N THR A 45 7.50 2.00 4.24
CA THR A 45 7.31 2.99 5.31
C THR A 45 8.05 4.30 5.06
N SER A 46 9.20 4.24 4.39
CA SER A 46 10.03 5.42 4.08
C SER A 46 9.29 6.42 3.19
N VAL A 47 8.53 5.94 2.20
CA VAL A 47 7.71 6.80 1.32
C VAL A 47 6.47 7.32 2.04
N PHE A 48 5.92 6.51 2.95
CA PHE A 48 4.73 6.89 3.70
C PHE A 48 4.96 8.03 4.70
N GLU A 49 6.17 8.22 5.24
CA GLU A 49 6.47 9.33 6.16
C GLU A 49 6.22 10.71 5.51
N GLU A 50 6.64 10.88 4.26
CA GLU A 50 6.44 12.13 3.51
C GLU A 50 4.96 12.34 3.15
N ILE A 51 4.28 11.29 2.70
CA ILE A 51 2.86 11.32 2.35
C ILE A 51 2.00 11.60 3.58
N LEU A 52 2.28 10.96 4.73
CA LEU A 52 1.54 11.21 5.98
C LEU A 52 1.74 12.64 6.45
N THR A 53 2.95 13.18 6.35
CA THR A 53 3.22 14.59 6.64
C THR A 53 2.38 15.51 5.76
N TRP A 54 2.28 15.22 4.47
CA TRP A 54 1.45 15.97 3.53
C TRP A 54 -0.04 15.85 3.84
N ILE A 55 -0.54 14.65 4.12
CA ILE A 55 -1.94 14.39 4.50
C ILE A 55 -2.30 15.12 5.79
N VAL A 56 -1.43 15.13 6.80
CA VAL A 56 -1.67 15.86 8.06
C VAL A 56 -1.72 17.37 7.82
N LYS A 57 -0.82 17.91 6.98
CA LYS A 57 -0.85 19.32 6.56
C LYS A 57 -2.13 19.66 5.78
N PHE A 58 -2.56 18.78 4.87
CA PHE A 58 -3.77 18.96 4.06
C PHE A 58 -5.07 18.85 4.87
N LYS A 59 -5.07 18.06 5.95
CA LYS A 59 -6.23 17.88 6.83
C LYS A 59 -6.48 19.09 7.75
N GLY A 60 -5.67 20.14 7.67
CA GLY A 60 -5.84 21.36 8.45
C GLY A 60 -5.48 21.17 9.93
N GLY A 61 -4.38 20.47 10.23
CA GLY A 61 -3.75 20.58 11.54
C GLY A 61 -3.45 22.06 11.84
N PRO A 62 -3.70 22.55 13.07
CA PRO A 62 -3.82 23.98 13.34
C PRO A 62 -2.59 24.72 12.86
N ASP A 63 -2.81 25.80 12.10
CA ASP A 63 -1.84 26.87 11.92
C ASP A 63 -1.36 27.32 13.30
N GLU A 64 -0.22 26.78 13.75
CA GLU A 64 0.52 27.38 14.84
C GLU A 64 1.23 28.60 14.25
N LYS A 65 0.64 29.77 14.52
CA LYS A 65 1.24 31.09 14.27
C LYS A 65 2.55 31.26 15.01
#